data_AF-A0A6N7IM92-F1
#
_entry.id   AF-A0A6N7IM92-F1
#
_cell.length_a   1.000
_cell.length_b   1.000
_cell.length_c   1.000
_cell.angle_alpha   90.00
_cell.angle_beta   90.00
_cell.angle_gamma   90.00
#
_symmetry.space_group_name_H-M   'P 1'
#
loop_
_entity.id
_entity.type
_entity.pdbx_description
1 polymer ?
#
loop_
_entity_poly.entity_id
_entity_poly.type
_entity_poly.pdbx_seq_one_letter_code
_entity_poly.pdbx_strand_id
1 'polypeptide(L)'
;MFYYYDTATDKDGDVPGEPFTVQDPSKLELEAEYLPPGEYLYGFYIEDIAQNETCSEFVDISLSAGDDTTPPTVASTTPANGATGVPVGQTITVNFSETVQQGSNFSGITLKDGGNTVVNAVYSLSGSILTIDPVANLNNSVSYTVYLPAGAVKDRAGNPLTTGYSFSFTAAAAATGGGGGSGGGTPAPPADQVEQVI
;
A
#
# COMPACT_ATOMS: atom_id res chain seq x y z
N MET A 1 3.16 -29.66 -21.94
CA MET A 1 2.35 -30.28 -20.86
C MET A 1 3.31 -30.95 -19.91
N PHE A 2 3.35 -30.54 -18.65
CA PHE A 2 4.20 -31.18 -17.64
C PHE A 2 3.32 -31.92 -16.64
N TYR A 3 3.65 -33.19 -16.41
CA TYR A 3 3.02 -34.01 -15.39
C TYR A 3 3.80 -33.87 -14.09
N TYR A 4 3.10 -33.62 -12.98
CA TYR A 4 3.70 -33.66 -11.66
C TYR A 4 2.91 -34.60 -10.75
N TYR A 5 3.61 -35.16 -9.77
CA TYR A 5 3.03 -35.96 -8.70
C TYR A 5 3.31 -35.26 -7.37
N ASP A 6 2.25 -34.82 -6.70
CA ASP A 6 2.33 -34.22 -5.37
C ASP A 6 2.33 -35.32 -4.31
N THR A 7 3.48 -35.52 -3.68
CA THR A 7 3.70 -36.56 -2.66
C THR A 7 3.01 -36.24 -1.32
N ALA A 8 2.66 -34.97 -1.06
CA ALA A 8 2.00 -34.56 0.17
C ALA A 8 0.48 -34.74 0.09
N THR A 9 -0.10 -34.58 -1.09
CA THR A 9 -1.56 -34.70 -1.29
C THR A 9 -2.01 -35.97 -2.00
N ASP A 10 -1.05 -36.80 -2.45
CA ASP A 10 -1.24 -38.05 -3.20
C ASP A 10 -2.13 -37.84 -4.43
N LYS A 11 -1.80 -36.82 -5.23
CA LYS A 11 -2.53 -36.48 -6.45
C LYS A 11 -1.61 -36.23 -7.62
N ASP A 12 -2.08 -36.65 -8.78
CA ASP A 12 -1.60 -36.29 -10.10
C ASP A 12 -2.26 -35.00 -10.61
N GLY A 13 -1.52 -34.22 -11.39
CA GLY A 13 -2.03 -33.00 -12.02
C GLY A 13 -1.27 -32.62 -13.28
N ASP A 14 -1.95 -31.84 -14.12
CA ASP A 14 -1.39 -31.30 -15.36
C ASP A 14 -1.11 -29.81 -15.20
N VAL A 15 0.13 -29.38 -15.47
CA VAL A 15 0.45 -27.96 -15.62
C VAL A 15 0.52 -27.62 -17.11
N PRO A 16 -0.31 -26.67 -17.60
CA PRO A 16 -0.13 -26.09 -18.92
C PRO A 16 1.26 -25.46 -18.99
N GLY A 17 2.08 -25.90 -19.94
CA GLY A 17 3.42 -25.38 -20.15
C GLY A 17 3.77 -25.44 -21.63
N GLU A 18 4.40 -24.38 -22.12
CA GLU A 18 4.90 -24.28 -23.48
C GLU A 18 5.99 -25.35 -23.73
N PRO A 19 6.06 -25.96 -24.92
CA PRO A 19 7.15 -26.86 -25.26
C PRO A 19 8.47 -26.08 -25.26
N PHE A 20 9.44 -26.55 -24.48
CA PHE A 20 10.79 -26.00 -24.46
C PHE A 20 11.70 -26.82 -25.38
N THR A 21 12.71 -26.18 -25.95
CA THR A 21 13.75 -26.86 -26.73
C THR A 21 15.01 -26.94 -25.89
N VAL A 22 15.59 -28.12 -25.71
CA VAL A 22 16.88 -28.29 -25.02
C VAL A 22 17.97 -27.76 -25.95
N GLN A 23 18.46 -26.55 -25.69
CA GLN A 23 19.48 -25.89 -26.51
C GLN A 23 20.92 -26.35 -26.14
N ASP A 24 21.11 -26.99 -24.98
CA ASP A 24 22.41 -27.50 -24.51
C ASP A 24 22.25 -28.85 -23.76
N PRO A 25 22.82 -29.96 -24.24
CA PRO A 25 22.71 -31.27 -23.59
C PRO A 25 23.43 -31.35 -22.23
N SER A 26 24.24 -30.35 -21.86
CA SER A 26 24.92 -30.26 -20.57
C SER A 26 24.20 -29.37 -19.56
N LYS A 27 23.14 -28.66 -19.99
CA LYS A 27 22.42 -27.72 -19.15
C LYS A 27 20.92 -27.80 -19.45
N LEU A 28 20.19 -28.46 -18.57
CA LEU A 28 18.75 -28.39 -18.58
C LEU A 28 18.31 -27.17 -17.76
N GLU A 29 17.87 -26.12 -18.43
CA GLU A 29 17.23 -24.97 -17.77
C GLU A 29 15.72 -25.13 -17.86
N LEU A 30 15.08 -25.33 -16.71
CA LEU A 30 13.64 -25.21 -16.57
C LEU A 30 13.32 -23.75 -16.27
N GLU A 31 12.86 -23.02 -17.28
CA GLU A 31 12.27 -21.71 -17.07
C GLU A 31 10.80 -21.90 -16.69
N ALA A 32 10.52 -22.07 -15.40
CA ALA A 32 9.18 -21.99 -14.87
C ALA A 32 8.92 -20.56 -14.39
N GLU A 33 7.91 -19.89 -14.94
CA GLU A 33 7.68 -18.48 -14.65
C GLU A 33 7.26 -18.24 -13.19
N TYR A 34 6.76 -19.26 -12.47
CA TYR A 34 6.52 -19.22 -11.02
C TYR A 34 6.12 -20.64 -10.53
N LEU A 35 6.97 -21.34 -9.78
CA LEU A 35 6.56 -22.52 -9.00
C LEU A 35 6.39 -22.11 -7.53
N PRO A 36 5.26 -22.44 -6.86
CA PRO A 36 5.12 -22.19 -5.44
C PRO A 36 6.13 -23.03 -4.63
N PRO A 37 6.47 -22.62 -3.39
CA PRO A 37 7.29 -23.44 -2.51
C PRO A 37 6.69 -24.82 -2.32
N GLY A 38 7.51 -25.87 -2.37
CA GLY A 38 7.08 -27.25 -2.31
C GLY A 38 8.19 -28.25 -2.64
N GLU A 39 7.89 -29.52 -2.41
CA GLU A 39 8.72 -30.64 -2.82
C GLU A 39 8.21 -31.15 -4.16
N TYR A 40 9.10 -31.28 -5.15
CA TYR A 40 8.75 -31.71 -6.49
C TYR A 40 9.63 -32.89 -6.89
N LEU A 41 8.99 -33.92 -7.45
CA LEU A 41 9.67 -34.99 -8.17
C LEU A 41 9.67 -34.66 -9.65
N TYR A 42 10.86 -34.52 -10.23
CA TYR A 42 11.02 -34.37 -11.67
C TYR A 42 11.67 -35.62 -12.26
N GLY A 43 11.05 -36.15 -13.31
CA GLY A 43 11.57 -37.25 -14.12
C GLY A 43 11.50 -36.88 -15.60
N PHE A 44 12.44 -37.39 -16.40
CA PHE A 44 12.40 -37.24 -17.85
C PHE A 44 11.75 -38.47 -18.46
N TYR A 45 10.70 -38.23 -19.25
CA TYR A 45 10.10 -39.24 -20.11
C TYR A 45 10.66 -39.05 -21.51
N ILE A 46 11.32 -40.09 -22.04
CA ILE A 46 11.77 -40.11 -23.43
C ILE A 46 11.01 -41.23 -24.15
N GLU A 47 10.36 -40.87 -25.24
CA GLU A 47 9.70 -41.80 -26.16
C GLU A 47 10.47 -41.79 -27.49
N ASP A 48 10.92 -42.95 -27.96
CA ASP A 48 11.52 -43.08 -29.29
C ASP A 48 10.43 -43.06 -30.39
N ILE A 49 10.79 -42.85 -31.66
CA ILE A 49 9.88 -42.89 -32.82
C ILE A 49 9.10 -44.21 -32.95
N ALA A 50 9.57 -45.26 -32.27
CA ALA A 50 8.91 -46.56 -32.16
C ALA A 50 7.90 -46.65 -30.99
N GLN A 51 7.62 -45.57 -30.26
CA GLN A 51 6.81 -45.52 -29.03
C GLN A 51 7.36 -46.37 -27.88
N ASN A 52 8.69 -46.54 -27.83
CA ASN A 52 9.33 -47.14 -26.67
C ASN A 52 9.57 -46.08 -25.61
N GLU A 53 9.02 -46.29 -24.43
CA GLU A 53 9.13 -45.37 -23.30
C GLU A 53 10.30 -45.76 -22.40
N THR A 54 11.14 -44.79 -22.04
CA THR A 54 12.12 -44.95 -20.95
C THR A 54 11.98 -43.77 -20.00
N CYS A 55 11.88 -44.06 -18.69
CA CYS A 55 11.83 -43.05 -17.64
C CYS A 55 13.18 -42.96 -16.95
N SER A 56 13.65 -41.74 -16.65
CA SER A 56 14.81 -41.53 -15.79
C SER A 56 14.51 -41.93 -14.33
N GLU A 57 15.56 -42.05 -13.52
CA GLU A 57 15.41 -41.95 -12.06
C GLU A 57 14.88 -40.55 -11.72
N PHE A 58 14.00 -40.45 -10.72
CA PHE A 58 13.48 -39.17 -10.25
C PHE A 58 14.56 -38.42 -9.46
N VAL A 59 14.59 -37.10 -9.62
CA VAL A 59 15.41 -36.21 -8.78
C VAL A 59 14.47 -35.43 -7.86
N ASP A 60 14.79 -35.43 -6.56
CA ASP A 60 14.13 -34.58 -5.57
C ASP A 60 14.58 -33.13 -5.75
N ILE A 61 13.62 -32.22 -5.93
CA ILE A 61 13.86 -30.77 -5.94
C ILE A 61 13.01 -30.14 -4.85
N SER A 62 13.69 -29.63 -3.81
CA SER A 62 13.07 -28.83 -2.76
C SER A 62 13.14 -27.35 -3.13
N LEU A 63 11.98 -26.72 -3.33
CA LEU A 63 11.87 -25.28 -3.52
C LEU A 63 11.41 -24.63 -2.22
N SER A 64 12.30 -23.90 -1.55
CA SER A 64 11.92 -23.00 -0.46
C SER A 64 11.57 -21.62 -1.02
N ALA A 65 10.53 -20.97 -0.50
CA ALA A 65 10.47 -19.51 -0.61
C ALA A 65 11.79 -18.98 -0.05
N GLY A 66 12.49 -18.10 -0.76
CA GLY A 66 13.48 -17.27 -0.09
C GLY A 66 12.74 -16.55 1.03
N ASP A 67 13.21 -16.68 2.27
CA ASP A 67 12.61 -15.94 3.38
C ASP A 67 12.75 -14.45 3.05
N ASP A 68 11.62 -13.78 2.80
CA ASP A 68 11.63 -12.33 2.78
C ASP A 68 11.94 -11.87 4.19
N THR A 69 13.08 -11.21 4.36
CA THR A 69 13.54 -10.65 5.63
C THR A 69 13.44 -9.12 5.66
N THR A 70 12.84 -8.50 4.64
CA THR A 70 12.79 -7.05 4.50
C THR A 70 11.56 -6.51 5.21
N PRO A 71 11.69 -5.68 6.26
CA PRO A 71 10.53 -5.12 6.91
C PRO A 71 9.84 -4.03 6.07
N PRO A 72 8.52 -3.86 6.22
CA PRO A 72 7.81 -2.77 5.58
C PRO A 72 8.26 -1.41 6.15
N THR A 73 8.33 -0.41 5.27
CA THR A 73 8.63 0.98 5.63
C THR A 73 7.51 1.90 5.18
N VAL A 74 7.41 3.10 5.77
CA VAL A 74 6.48 4.13 5.32
C VAL A 74 7.10 4.86 4.12
N ALA A 75 6.50 4.70 2.94
CA ALA A 75 6.94 5.32 1.69
C ALA A 75 6.44 6.77 1.58
N SER A 76 5.19 7.04 1.97
CA SER A 76 4.62 8.39 1.97
C SER A 76 3.38 8.51 2.86
N THR A 77 2.99 9.74 3.19
CA THR A 77 1.76 10.05 3.91
C THR A 77 0.96 11.12 3.19
N THR A 78 -0.36 11.06 3.31
CA THR A 78 -1.27 12.16 2.98
C THR A 78 -2.13 12.44 4.22
N PRO A 79 -2.07 13.64 4.80
CA PRO A 79 -1.19 14.76 4.45
C PRO A 79 0.30 14.41 4.58
N ALA A 80 1.15 15.12 3.82
CA ALA A 80 2.59 15.01 3.98
C ALA A 80 3.00 15.47 5.39
N ASN A 81 4.10 14.92 5.92
CA ASN A 81 4.62 15.34 7.22
C ASN A 81 4.93 16.84 7.23
N GLY A 82 4.41 17.57 8.22
CA GLY A 82 4.52 19.01 8.36
C GLY A 82 3.57 19.82 7.46
N ALA A 83 2.64 19.19 6.74
CA ALA A 83 1.68 19.91 5.90
C ALA A 83 0.82 20.88 6.72
N THR A 84 0.50 22.03 6.14
CA THR A 84 -0.39 23.04 6.73
C THR A 84 -1.55 23.34 5.79
N GLY A 85 -2.65 23.89 6.32
CA GLY A 85 -3.82 24.20 5.49
C GLY A 85 -4.62 22.95 5.08
N VAL A 86 -4.47 21.84 5.80
CA VAL A 86 -5.14 20.57 5.48
C VAL A 86 -6.65 20.70 5.70
N PRO A 87 -7.51 20.30 4.76
CA PRO A 87 -8.96 20.33 4.96
C PRO A 87 -9.37 19.57 6.22
N VAL A 88 -10.31 20.13 7.00
CA VAL A 88 -10.75 19.53 8.27
C VAL A 88 -11.43 18.17 8.13
N GLY A 89 -11.95 17.84 6.94
CA GLY A 89 -12.52 16.53 6.61
C GLY A 89 -11.58 15.63 5.80
N GLN A 90 -10.28 15.92 5.78
CA GLN A 90 -9.32 15.15 5.01
C GLN A 90 -9.12 13.76 5.62
N THR A 91 -9.42 12.71 4.84
CA THR A 91 -9.00 11.35 5.14
C THR A 91 -7.46 11.26 5.08
N ILE A 92 -6.88 10.59 6.06
CA ILE A 92 -5.42 10.44 6.19
C ILE A 92 -5.03 9.07 5.63
N THR A 93 -3.94 9.01 4.87
CA THR A 93 -3.40 7.74 4.34
C THR A 93 -1.91 7.62 4.60
N VAL A 94 -1.47 6.39 4.89
CA VAL A 94 -0.07 5.99 5.00
C VAL A 94 0.19 4.90 3.98
N ASN A 95 1.10 5.16 3.03
CA ASN A 95 1.50 4.21 2.01
C ASN A 95 2.78 3.51 2.45
N PHE A 96 2.79 2.19 2.45
CA PHE A 96 3.94 1.36 2.78
C PHE A 96 4.73 0.95 1.53
N SER A 97 5.98 0.53 1.71
CA SER A 97 6.86 0.04 0.64
C SER A 97 6.35 -1.25 -0.03
N GLU A 98 5.45 -1.96 0.63
CA GLU A 98 4.94 -3.26 0.22
C GLU A 98 3.54 -3.52 0.80
N THR A 99 2.95 -4.65 0.41
CA THR A 99 1.67 -5.08 0.98
C THR A 99 1.84 -5.51 2.42
N VAL A 100 0.99 -4.98 3.30
CA VAL A 100 1.04 -5.25 4.74
C VAL A 100 -0.26 -5.82 5.28
N GLN A 101 -0.17 -6.41 6.46
CA GLN A 101 -1.28 -6.88 7.28
C GLN A 101 -1.17 -6.32 8.70
N GLN A 102 -2.25 -6.42 9.49
CA GLN A 102 -2.25 -5.94 10.86
C GLN A 102 -1.17 -6.66 11.69
N GLY A 103 -0.31 -5.88 12.35
CA GLY A 103 0.67 -6.38 13.28
C GLY A 103 0.10 -6.48 14.70
N SER A 104 0.92 -6.96 15.63
CA SER A 104 0.51 -7.14 17.04
C SER A 104 0.11 -5.83 17.73
N ASN A 105 0.65 -4.69 17.27
CA ASN A 105 0.39 -3.37 17.85
C ASN A 105 -0.51 -2.50 16.95
N PHE A 106 -1.30 -3.09 16.05
CA PHE A 106 -2.19 -2.34 15.16
C PHE A 106 -3.17 -1.44 15.92
N SER A 107 -3.71 -1.92 17.05
CA SER A 107 -4.59 -1.11 17.92
C SER A 107 -3.89 0.04 18.65
N GLY A 108 -2.56 0.11 18.60
CA GLY A 108 -1.76 1.19 19.15
C GLY A 108 -1.56 2.36 18.18
N ILE A 109 -2.07 2.28 16.95
CA ILE A 109 -2.05 3.41 16.01
C ILE A 109 -2.99 4.49 16.55
N THR A 110 -2.51 5.74 16.59
CA THR A 110 -3.30 6.86 17.13
C THR A 110 -3.25 8.07 16.22
N LEU A 111 -4.36 8.81 16.16
CA LEU A 111 -4.44 10.19 15.70
C LEU A 111 -4.69 11.05 16.94
N LYS A 112 -3.85 12.05 17.19
CA LYS A 112 -3.96 12.92 18.36
C LYS A 112 -3.92 14.40 17.98
N ASP A 113 -4.61 15.22 18.74
CA ASP A 113 -4.52 16.68 18.61
C ASP A 113 -3.28 17.26 19.32
N GLY A 114 -3.10 18.58 19.21
CA GLY A 114 -1.99 19.29 19.86
C GLY A 114 -2.03 19.26 21.40
N GLY A 115 -3.16 18.88 21.99
CA GLY A 115 -3.30 18.62 23.43
C GLY A 115 -3.01 17.16 23.82
N ASN A 116 -2.55 16.34 22.88
CA ASN A 116 -2.30 14.89 23.04
C ASN A 116 -3.58 14.08 23.32
N THR A 117 -4.75 14.62 22.98
CA THR A 117 -6.04 13.93 23.07
C THR A 117 -6.23 13.06 21.84
N VAL A 118 -6.66 11.80 22.03
CA VAL A 118 -6.96 10.89 20.92
C VAL A 118 -8.21 11.36 20.19
N VAL A 119 -8.10 11.52 18.86
CA VAL A 119 -9.20 11.80 17.95
C VAL A 119 -9.83 10.48 17.55
N ASN A 120 -11.16 10.39 17.63
CA ASN A 120 -11.87 9.20 17.20
C ASN A 120 -11.83 9.07 15.67
N ALA A 121 -11.36 7.93 15.17
CA ALA A 121 -11.20 7.65 13.75
C ALA A 121 -11.42 6.16 13.45
N VAL A 122 -11.80 5.86 12.22
CA VAL A 122 -11.86 4.50 11.67
C VAL A 122 -10.52 4.20 11.01
N TYR A 123 -9.92 3.05 11.36
CA TYR A 123 -8.64 2.60 10.83
C TYR A 123 -8.87 1.36 9.96
N SER A 124 -8.49 1.43 8.69
CA SER A 124 -8.62 0.32 7.75
C SER A 124 -7.34 0.11 6.94
N LEU A 125 -7.00 -1.15 6.68
CA LEU A 125 -5.80 -1.53 5.95
C LEU A 125 -6.20 -2.30 4.68
N SER A 126 -5.68 -1.90 3.53
CA SER A 126 -5.89 -2.59 2.25
C SER A 126 -4.64 -2.52 1.39
N GLY A 127 -4.08 -3.69 1.05
CA GLY A 127 -2.83 -3.77 0.29
C GLY A 127 -1.67 -3.10 1.05
N SER A 128 -1.07 -2.09 0.43
CA SER A 128 0.01 -1.28 1.01
C SER A 128 -0.47 0.04 1.63
N ILE A 129 -1.78 0.21 1.85
CA ILE A 129 -2.35 1.49 2.29
C ILE A 129 -3.10 1.32 3.62
N LEU A 130 -2.69 2.08 4.63
CA LEU A 130 -3.48 2.35 5.84
C LEU A 130 -4.27 3.63 5.64
N THR A 131 -5.58 3.56 5.85
CA THR A 131 -6.51 4.69 5.84
C THR A 131 -6.97 4.97 7.27
N ILE A 132 -6.93 6.24 7.65
CA ILE A 132 -7.39 6.76 8.94
C ILE A 132 -8.43 7.84 8.64
N ASP A 133 -9.69 7.55 8.96
CA ASP A 133 -10.81 8.42 8.66
C ASP A 133 -11.41 9.00 9.94
N PRO A 134 -11.17 10.29 10.26
CA PRO A 134 -11.75 10.92 11.44
C PRO A 134 -13.29 10.84 11.41
N VAL A 135 -13.89 10.41 12.52
CA VAL A 135 -15.37 10.23 12.62
C VAL A 135 -16.09 11.59 12.57
N ALA A 136 -15.41 12.66 12.98
CA ALA A 136 -15.87 14.03 12.89
C ALA A 136 -14.79 14.90 12.26
N ASN A 137 -15.21 16.03 11.66
CA ASN A 137 -14.28 17.03 11.15
C ASN A 137 -13.30 17.45 12.24
N LEU A 138 -12.04 17.59 11.84
CA LEU A 138 -10.96 18.10 12.67
C LEU A 138 -11.21 19.57 13.03
N ASN A 139 -10.65 20.01 14.14
CA ASN A 139 -10.71 21.40 14.59
C ASN A 139 -9.79 22.27 13.72
N ASN A 140 -10.28 23.44 13.33
CA ASN A 140 -9.52 24.40 12.54
C ASN A 140 -8.26 24.88 13.27
N SER A 141 -7.18 25.13 12.51
CA SER A 141 -5.90 25.63 13.03
C SER A 141 -5.26 24.79 14.14
N VAL A 142 -5.64 23.51 14.26
CA VAL A 142 -5.04 22.56 15.21
C VAL A 142 -4.01 21.69 14.49
N SER A 143 -2.89 21.45 15.19
CA SER A 143 -1.90 20.45 14.77
C SER A 143 -2.33 19.06 15.23
N TYR A 144 -2.25 18.09 14.33
CA TYR A 144 -2.55 16.70 14.56
C TYR A 144 -1.31 15.85 14.35
N THR A 145 -1.14 14.82 15.17
CA THR A 145 -0.04 13.86 15.09
C THR A 145 -0.60 12.46 14.93
N VAL A 146 -0.11 11.75 13.93
CA VAL A 146 -0.37 10.33 13.73
C VAL A 146 0.85 9.55 14.19
N TYR A 147 0.63 8.54 15.02
CA TYR A 147 1.67 7.65 15.51
C TYR A 147 1.33 6.20 15.18
N LEU A 148 2.26 5.53 14.50
CA LEU A 148 2.26 4.09 14.24
C LEU A 148 3.36 3.48 15.13
N PRO A 149 3.04 2.67 16.15
CA PRO A 149 4.07 2.00 16.95
C PRO A 149 4.84 0.95 16.15
N ALA A 150 6.02 0.57 16.63
CA ALA A 150 6.71 -0.61 16.11
C ALA A 150 5.80 -1.84 16.22
N GLY A 151 5.78 -2.69 15.19
CA GLY A 151 4.87 -3.83 15.08
C GLY A 151 3.41 -3.48 14.83
N ALA A 152 3.08 -2.22 14.48
CA ALA A 152 1.72 -1.85 14.08
C ALA A 152 1.26 -2.60 12.83
N VAL A 153 2.16 -2.80 11.88
CA VAL A 153 1.94 -3.59 10.67
C VAL A 153 3.08 -4.57 10.48
N LYS A 154 2.84 -5.61 9.68
CA LYS A 154 3.85 -6.57 9.21
C LYS A 154 3.58 -6.94 7.76
N ASP A 155 4.56 -7.43 7.03
CA ASP A 155 4.35 -7.97 5.70
C ASP A 155 3.72 -9.39 5.74
N ARG A 156 3.65 -10.05 4.58
CA ARG A 156 3.14 -11.43 4.45
C ARG A 156 4.12 -12.49 4.98
N ALA A 157 5.41 -12.24 4.91
CA ALA A 157 6.46 -13.12 5.45
C ALA A 157 6.58 -13.03 6.97
N GLY A 158 5.98 -12.02 7.59
CA GLY A 158 5.92 -11.82 9.03
C GLY A 158 6.88 -10.75 9.55
N ASN A 159 7.62 -10.02 8.71
CA ASN A 159 8.52 -8.98 9.21
C ASN A 159 7.71 -7.76 9.68
N PRO A 160 7.87 -7.33 10.94
CA PRO A 160 7.12 -6.20 11.48
C PRO A 160 7.76 -4.86 11.09
N LEU A 161 6.94 -3.80 11.01
CA LEU A 161 7.45 -2.42 11.03
C LEU A 161 8.36 -2.25 12.24
N THR A 162 9.66 -2.12 11.99
CA THR A 162 10.69 -2.30 13.03
C THR A 162 10.77 -1.11 13.97
N THR A 163 10.63 0.09 13.41
CA THR A 163 10.67 1.36 14.14
C THR A 163 9.33 2.06 14.02
N GLY A 164 8.81 2.57 15.13
CA GLY A 164 7.59 3.36 15.12
C GLY A 164 7.74 4.60 14.24
N TYR A 165 6.67 4.98 13.55
CA TYR A 165 6.62 6.12 12.65
C TYR A 165 5.68 7.19 13.20
N SER A 166 6.10 8.45 13.13
CA SER A 166 5.29 9.58 13.57
C SER A 166 5.36 10.70 12.54
N PHE A 167 4.21 11.30 12.23
CA PHE A 167 4.15 12.50 11.41
C PHE A 167 3.04 13.41 11.90
N SER A 168 3.14 14.70 11.57
CA SER A 168 2.14 15.70 11.94
C SER A 168 1.68 16.53 10.77
N PHE A 169 0.53 17.17 10.92
CA PHE A 169 0.01 18.16 9.98
C PHE A 169 -0.86 19.17 10.73
N THR A 170 -1.18 20.30 10.09
CA THR A 170 -2.00 21.36 10.67
C THR A 170 -3.25 21.58 9.81
N ALA A 171 -4.41 21.46 10.44
CA ALA A 171 -5.70 21.70 9.80
C ALA A 171 -5.83 23.17 9.37
N ALA A 172 -6.60 23.39 8.30
CA ALA A 172 -6.88 24.72 7.76
C ALA A 172 -7.52 25.62 8.82
N ALA A 173 -7.28 26.92 8.68
CA ALA A 173 -8.05 27.90 9.43
C ALA A 173 -9.52 27.85 8.98
N ALA A 174 -10.43 28.25 9.88
CA ALA A 174 -11.82 28.40 9.51
C ALA A 174 -11.90 29.39 8.34
N ALA A 175 -12.66 29.03 7.29
CA ALA A 175 -12.93 29.97 6.22
C ALA A 175 -13.64 31.19 6.83
N THR A 176 -12.93 32.31 6.92
CA THR A 176 -13.56 33.58 7.23
C THR A 176 -14.49 33.86 6.06
N GLY A 177 -15.80 33.81 6.29
CA GLY A 177 -16.80 34.07 5.26
C GLY A 177 -16.53 35.40 4.59
N GLY A 178 -15.89 35.38 3.43
CA GLY A 178 -15.65 36.54 2.58
C GLY A 178 -16.97 36.94 1.94
N GLY A 179 -17.85 37.55 2.73
CA GLY A 179 -19.00 38.30 2.23
C GLY A 179 -18.52 39.64 1.67
N GLY A 180 -18.14 39.67 0.40
CA GLY A 180 -17.95 40.90 -0.37
C GLY A 180 -17.75 40.57 -1.84
N GLY A 181 -18.57 41.00 -2.79
CA GLY A 181 -19.80 41.77 -2.79
C GLY A 181 -20.22 41.99 -4.26
N SER A 182 -21.49 42.26 -4.54
CA SER A 182 -21.94 43.03 -5.71
C SER A 182 -23.43 43.30 -5.63
N GLY A 183 -23.83 44.58 -5.62
CA GLY A 183 -25.25 44.95 -5.76
C GLY A 183 -25.63 46.34 -5.27
N GLY A 184 -25.24 47.39 -6.01
CA GLY A 184 -26.04 48.59 -6.30
C GLY A 184 -26.59 49.45 -5.16
N GLY A 185 -26.05 50.66 -5.02
CA GLY A 185 -26.70 51.75 -4.28
C GLY A 185 -25.87 53.03 -4.29
N THR A 186 -26.08 53.90 -5.28
CA THR A 186 -25.62 55.29 -5.30
C THR A 186 -26.22 56.08 -4.13
N PRO A 187 -25.44 56.95 -3.48
CA PRO A 187 -25.99 58.18 -2.91
C PRO A 187 -25.35 59.43 -3.53
N ALA A 188 -26.24 60.30 -4.03
CA ALA A 188 -26.22 61.76 -4.24
C ALA A 188 -24.88 62.54 -4.41
N PRO A 189 -24.81 63.47 -5.40
CA PRO A 189 -23.71 64.44 -5.50
C PRO A 189 -23.91 65.61 -4.51
N PRO A 190 -22.84 66.19 -3.92
CA PRO A 190 -22.92 67.49 -3.27
C PRO A 190 -22.82 68.61 -4.31
N ALA A 191 -23.69 69.62 -4.16
CA ALA A 191 -23.62 70.88 -4.88
C ALA A 191 -22.49 71.76 -4.30
N ASP A 192 -21.66 72.36 -5.16
CA ASP A 192 -21.26 73.76 -5.00
C ASP A 192 -20.77 74.38 -6.33
N GLN A 193 -20.99 75.68 -6.40
CA GLN A 193 -20.87 76.61 -7.51
C GLN A 193 -19.42 76.89 -7.93
N VAL A 194 -19.18 77.03 -9.24
CA VAL A 194 -18.31 78.12 -9.75
C VAL A 194 -18.76 78.54 -11.14
N GLU A 195 -19.21 79.79 -11.17
CA GLU A 195 -19.49 80.67 -12.29
C GLU A 195 -18.19 81.03 -13.06
N GLN A 196 -18.21 81.04 -14.40
CA GLN A 196 -17.77 82.16 -15.25
C GLN A 196 -17.61 81.83 -16.75
N VAL A 197 -18.18 82.72 -17.60
CA VAL A 197 -17.57 83.36 -18.80
C VAL A 197 -17.49 82.45 -20.04
N ILE A 198 -18.13 82.70 -21.20
CA ILE A 198 -18.72 83.87 -21.91
C ILE A 198 -19.98 83.39 -22.63
#